data_AF-A0AA88IS43-F1
#
_entry.id   AF-A0AA88IS43-F1
#
_cell.length_a   1.000
_cell.length_b   1.000
_cell.length_c   1.000
_cell.angle_alpha   90.00
_cell.angle_beta   90.00
_cell.angle_gamma   90.00
#
_symmetry.space_group_name_H-M   'P 1'
#
loop_
_entity.id
_entity.type
_entity.pdbx_description
1 polymer ?
#
loop_
_entity_poly.entity_id
_entity_poly.type
_entity_poly.pdbx_seq_one_letter_code
_entity_poly.pdbx_strand_id
1 'polypeptide(L)'
;MTTQIISSNLELHSLSTGRLPRVATANRMLKQMLFRYQGYIGAALVLGGVDCNGPHLYSIYPHGSTDKLPYVTMGSGSLAAMAVFEDRFKPDMEEEEAKRLVRDAIAAGIFNDLGSGSNIDLCVITKGKVDYIRPHDEANKKGVRTGDYKYKRGTTGVLTKVVTPLNVEVVEESVQTMDTS
;
A
#
# COMPACT_ATOMS: atom_id res chain seq x y z
N MET A 1 -6.07 -0.55 10.88
CA MET A 1 -6.67 -1.34 11.99
C MET A 1 -7.08 -2.75 11.55
N THR A 2 -8.01 -2.93 10.61
CA THR A 2 -8.48 -4.28 10.17
C THR A 2 -7.34 -5.19 9.71
N THR A 3 -6.49 -4.73 8.79
CA THR A 3 -5.35 -5.51 8.28
C THR A 3 -4.30 -5.81 9.34
N GLN A 4 -4.03 -4.87 10.26
CA GLN A 4 -3.07 -5.06 11.36
C GLN A 4 -3.54 -6.14 12.34
N ILE A 5 -4.82 -6.15 12.71
CA ILE A 5 -5.39 -7.19 13.59
C ILE A 5 -5.25 -8.56 12.96
N ILE A 6 -5.58 -8.68 11.67
CA ILE A 6 -5.50 -9.96 10.96
C ILE A 6 -4.04 -10.38 10.79
N SER A 7 -3.13 -9.45 10.49
CA SER A 7 -1.69 -9.72 10.42
C SER A 7 -1.16 -10.31 11.73
N SER A 8 -1.49 -9.69 12.87
CA SER A 8 -1.07 -10.18 14.19
C SER A 8 -1.63 -11.58 14.49
N ASN A 9 -2.90 -11.84 14.16
CA ASN A 9 -3.49 -13.16 14.35
C ASN A 9 -2.88 -14.22 13.42
N LEU A 10 -2.51 -13.85 12.18
CA LEU A 10 -1.84 -14.75 11.25
C LEU A 10 -0.42 -15.07 11.72
N GLU A 11 0.30 -14.11 12.28
CA GLU A 11 1.60 -14.31 12.89
C GLU A 11 1.51 -15.30 14.04
N LEU A 12 0.58 -15.09 14.99
CA LEU A 12 0.30 -16.05 16.07
C LEU A 12 -0.05 -17.45 15.54
N HIS A 13 -0.88 -17.54 14.50
CA HIS A 13 -1.24 -18.80 13.88
C HIS A 13 -0.03 -19.51 13.25
N SER A 14 0.85 -18.76 12.57
CA SER A 14 2.06 -19.30 11.95
C SER A 14 3.06 -19.82 12.99
N LEU A 15 3.24 -19.09 14.09
CA LEU A 15 4.11 -19.49 15.21
C LEU A 15 3.56 -20.73 15.92
N SER A 16 2.26 -20.80 16.14
CA SER A 16 1.62 -21.95 16.79
C SER A 16 1.64 -23.21 15.92
N THR A 17 1.48 -23.08 14.61
CA THR A 17 1.46 -24.23 13.68
C THR A 17 2.84 -24.63 13.17
N GLY A 18 3.85 -23.76 13.33
CA GLY A 18 5.18 -23.93 12.75
C GLY A 18 5.18 -23.96 11.23
N ARG A 19 4.15 -23.39 10.57
CA ARG A 19 3.96 -23.44 9.12
C ARG A 19 3.58 -22.07 8.57
N LEU A 20 3.90 -21.85 7.30
CA LEU A 20 3.47 -20.64 6.59
C LEU A 20 1.93 -20.60 6.47
N PRO A 21 1.29 -19.45 6.76
CA PRO A 21 -0.15 -19.33 6.69
C PRO A 21 -0.66 -19.38 5.24
N ARG A 22 -1.84 -19.98 5.04
CA ARG A 22 -2.52 -20.03 3.74
C ARG A 22 -3.30 -18.73 3.48
N VAL A 23 -3.42 -18.33 2.22
CA VAL A 23 -4.19 -17.13 1.82
C VAL A 23 -5.67 -17.29 2.19
N ALA A 24 -6.20 -18.51 2.07
CA ALA A 24 -7.57 -18.84 2.45
C ALA A 24 -7.85 -18.58 3.95
N THR A 25 -6.85 -18.73 4.82
CA THR A 25 -6.99 -18.44 6.26
C THR A 25 -7.21 -16.94 6.47
N ALA A 26 -6.38 -16.10 5.86
CA ALA A 26 -6.53 -14.65 5.90
C ALA A 26 -7.90 -14.20 5.37
N ASN A 27 -8.31 -14.76 4.22
CA ASN A 27 -9.62 -14.48 3.60
C ASN A 27 -10.78 -14.81 4.57
N ARG A 28 -10.73 -16.00 5.20
CA ARG A 28 -11.77 -16.43 6.14
C ARG A 28 -11.88 -15.51 7.34
N MET A 29 -10.75 -15.10 7.92
CA MET A 29 -10.73 -14.23 9.11
C MET A 29 -11.25 -12.83 8.77
N LEU A 30 -10.83 -12.27 7.62
CA LEU A 30 -11.30 -10.97 7.14
C LEU A 30 -12.81 -10.96 6.92
N LYS A 31 -13.34 -11.93 6.16
CA LYS A 31 -14.77 -11.93 5.85
C LYS A 31 -15.66 -12.14 7.07
N GLN A 32 -15.25 -13.00 8.01
CA GLN A 32 -15.99 -13.19 9.26
C GLN A 32 -15.98 -11.94 10.13
N MET A 33 -14.83 -11.26 10.23
CA MET A 33 -14.72 -10.01 10.97
C MET A 33 -15.61 -8.93 10.34
N LEU A 34 -15.53 -8.71 9.03
CA LEU A 34 -16.31 -7.68 8.34
C LEU A 34 -17.82 -7.97 8.40
N PHE A 35 -18.22 -9.23 8.20
CA PHE A 35 -19.62 -9.64 8.33
C PHE A 35 -20.14 -9.46 9.76
N ARG A 36 -19.33 -9.69 10.79
CA ARG A 36 -19.72 -9.44 12.19
C ARG A 36 -20.12 -7.98 12.43
N TYR A 37 -19.49 -7.03 11.73
CA TYR A 37 -19.84 -5.62 11.80
C TYR A 37 -20.86 -5.18 10.74
N GLN A 38 -21.49 -6.11 10.01
CA GLN A 38 -22.60 -5.82 9.08
C GLN A 38 -22.35 -4.63 8.13
N GLY A 39 -21.10 -4.45 7.68
CA GLY A 39 -20.72 -3.35 6.78
C GLY A 39 -20.40 -2.00 7.43
N TYR A 40 -20.51 -1.85 8.76
CA TYR A 40 -20.11 -0.61 9.46
C TYR A 40 -18.60 -0.32 9.36
N ILE A 41 -17.78 -1.36 9.14
CA ILE A 41 -16.36 -1.20 8.81
C ILE A 41 -16.24 -1.09 7.28
N GLY A 42 -16.05 0.13 6.79
CA GLY A 42 -15.89 0.46 5.37
C GLY A 42 -14.54 0.05 4.77
N ALA A 43 -14.14 -1.22 4.91
CA ALA A 43 -12.88 -1.74 4.37
C ALA A 43 -13.12 -2.54 3.09
N ALA A 44 -12.72 -1.99 1.95
CA ALA A 44 -12.61 -2.67 0.66
C ALA A 44 -11.18 -3.18 0.49
N LEU A 45 -11.00 -4.50 0.37
CA LEU A 45 -9.67 -5.11 0.39
C LEU A 45 -9.43 -5.97 -0.84
N VAL A 46 -8.21 -5.89 -1.37
CA VAL A 46 -7.66 -6.87 -2.31
C VAL A 46 -6.66 -7.71 -1.53
N LEU A 47 -6.90 -9.02 -1.49
CA LEU A 47 -6.07 -9.99 -0.79
C LEU A 47 -5.40 -10.91 -1.82
N GLY A 48 -4.09 -10.79 -1.96
CA GLY A 48 -3.28 -11.63 -2.83
C GLY A 48 -2.15 -12.32 -2.05
N GLY A 49 -1.77 -13.51 -2.49
CA GLY A 49 -0.60 -14.21 -1.96
C GLY A 49 -0.33 -15.52 -2.68
N VAL A 50 0.83 -16.11 -2.41
CA VAL A 50 1.24 -17.41 -2.94
C VAL A 50 1.37 -18.37 -1.76
N ASP A 51 0.58 -19.45 -1.77
CA ASP A 51 0.69 -20.52 -0.77
C ASP A 51 1.10 -21.85 -1.40
N CYS A 52 1.02 -22.95 -0.63
CA CYS A 52 1.41 -24.28 -1.09
C CYS A 52 0.60 -24.78 -2.29
N ASN A 53 -0.60 -24.24 -2.52
CA ASN A 53 -1.47 -24.58 -3.64
C ASN A 53 -1.31 -23.62 -4.83
N GLY A 54 -0.43 -22.62 -4.72
CA GLY A 54 -0.13 -21.64 -5.76
C GLY A 54 -0.65 -20.23 -5.45
N PRO A 55 -0.73 -19.37 -6.48
CA PRO A 55 -1.20 -17.99 -6.33
C PRO A 55 -2.70 -17.93 -6.14
N HIS A 56 -3.15 -17.08 -5.22
CA HIS A 56 -4.56 -16.82 -4.95
C HIS A 56 -4.81 -15.32 -4.83
N LEU A 57 -5.87 -14.85 -5.48
CA LEU A 57 -6.31 -13.46 -5.46
C LEU A 57 -7.80 -13.40 -5.10
N TYR A 58 -8.12 -12.53 -4.14
CA TYR A 58 -9.48 -12.31 -3.65
C TYR A 58 -9.80 -10.82 -3.60
N SER A 59 -11.04 -10.46 -3.92
CA SER A 59 -11.66 -9.20 -3.51
C SER A 59 -12.54 -9.45 -2.29
N ILE A 60 -12.49 -8.54 -1.31
CA ILE A 60 -13.28 -8.61 -0.08
C ILE A 60 -13.99 -7.27 0.08
N TYR A 61 -15.32 -7.29 0.02
CA TYR A 61 -16.13 -6.09 0.18
C TYR A 61 -16.44 -5.81 1.66
N PRO A 62 -16.79 -4.56 2.01
CA PRO A 62 -17.03 -4.15 3.41
C PRO A 62 -18.06 -4.99 4.18
N HIS A 63 -19.04 -5.58 3.48
CA HIS A 63 -20.09 -6.41 4.08
C HIS A 63 -19.67 -7.88 4.27
N GLY A 64 -18.44 -8.25 3.89
CA GLY A 64 -17.89 -9.59 4.07
C GLY A 64 -18.15 -10.57 2.91
N SER A 65 -18.69 -10.11 1.79
CA SER A 65 -18.68 -10.92 0.56
C SER A 65 -17.26 -10.99 -0.01
N THR A 66 -16.96 -12.10 -0.69
CA THR A 66 -15.63 -12.41 -1.19
C THR A 66 -15.69 -13.11 -2.52
N ASP A 67 -14.94 -12.62 -3.51
CA ASP A 67 -14.81 -13.27 -4.82
C ASP A 67 -13.38 -13.73 -5.04
N LYS A 68 -13.20 -14.85 -5.74
CA LYS A 68 -11.89 -15.35 -6.18
C LYS A 68 -11.80 -15.20 -7.69
N LEU A 69 -10.90 -14.34 -8.15
CA LEU A 69 -10.82 -13.93 -9.56
C LEU A 69 -9.36 -13.84 -10.02
N PRO A 70 -9.09 -13.97 -11.33
CA PRO A 70 -7.73 -13.86 -11.88
C PRO A 70 -7.15 -12.44 -11.79
N TYR A 71 -8.00 -11.42 -11.86
CA TYR A 71 -7.68 -10.00 -11.63
C TYR A 71 -8.85 -9.32 -10.93
N VAL A 72 -8.56 -8.28 -10.14
CA VAL A 72 -9.58 -7.50 -9.41
C VAL A 72 -9.18 -6.03 -9.36
N THR A 73 -10.18 -5.15 -9.29
CA THR A 73 -9.99 -3.70 -9.09
C THR A 73 -10.89 -3.23 -7.96
N MET A 74 -10.37 -2.37 -7.07
CA MET A 74 -11.14 -1.74 -5.99
C MET A 74 -10.79 -0.24 -5.91
N GLY A 75 -11.62 0.54 -5.23
CA GLY A 75 -11.45 2.00 -5.11
C GLY A 75 -12.23 2.81 -6.14
N SER A 76 -12.07 4.13 -6.12
CA SER A 76 -12.81 5.08 -6.97
C SER A 76 -12.42 4.96 -8.46
N GLY A 77 -11.12 4.83 -8.76
CA GLY A 77 -10.63 4.62 -10.13
C GLY A 77 -10.75 3.19 -10.67
N SER A 78 -11.50 2.32 -9.98
CA SER A 78 -11.57 0.88 -10.31
C SER A 78 -12.13 0.60 -11.70
N LEU A 79 -13.14 1.35 -12.15
CA LEU A 79 -13.75 1.14 -13.46
C LEU A 79 -12.79 1.43 -14.63
N ALA A 80 -11.96 2.47 -14.50
CA ALA A 80 -10.94 2.78 -15.51
C ALA A 80 -9.84 1.69 -15.55
N ALA A 81 -9.42 1.20 -14.40
CA ALA A 81 -8.48 0.09 -14.30
C ALA A 81 -9.07 -1.21 -14.87
N MET A 82 -10.37 -1.47 -14.63
CA MET A 82 -11.06 -2.66 -15.14
C MET A 82 -11.12 -2.65 -16.67
N ALA A 83 -11.41 -1.50 -17.29
CA ALA A 83 -11.43 -1.39 -18.75
C ALA A 83 -10.08 -1.78 -19.38
N VAL A 84 -8.97 -1.45 -18.73
CA VAL A 84 -7.63 -1.85 -19.16
C VAL A 84 -7.40 -3.36 -19.01
N PHE A 85 -7.85 -3.95 -17.91
CA PHE A 85 -7.73 -5.40 -17.72
C PHE A 85 -8.55 -6.17 -18.74
N GLU A 86 -9.81 -5.79 -18.98
CA GLU A 86 -10.68 -6.47 -19.96
C GLU A 86 -10.12 -6.41 -21.40
N ASP A 87 -9.44 -5.33 -21.78
CA ASP A 87 -8.86 -5.17 -23.11
C ASP A 87 -7.58 -6.01 -23.32
N ARG A 88 -6.74 -6.14 -22.29
CA ARG A 88 -5.34 -6.60 -22.45
C ARG A 88 -4.94 -7.82 -21.62
N PHE A 89 -5.75 -8.24 -20.66
CA PHE A 89 -5.42 -9.40 -19.82
C PHE A 89 -5.35 -10.69 -20.64
N LYS A 90 -4.35 -11.51 -20.34
CA LYS A 90 -4.22 -12.88 -20.84
C LYS A 90 -3.92 -13.81 -19.67
N PRO A 91 -4.40 -15.07 -19.71
CA PRO A 91 -3.93 -16.06 -18.77
C PRO A 91 -2.42 -16.30 -18.95
N ASP A 92 -1.73 -16.65 -17.87
CA ASP A 92 -0.33 -17.09 -17.87
C ASP A 92 0.67 -16.08 -18.48
N MET A 93 0.49 -14.79 -18.20
CA MET A 93 1.40 -13.73 -18.62
C MET A 93 2.78 -13.81 -17.94
N GLU A 94 3.81 -13.39 -18.65
CA GLU A 94 5.16 -13.21 -18.11
C GLU A 94 5.22 -12.04 -17.11
N GLU A 95 6.14 -12.11 -16.16
CA GLU A 95 6.25 -11.14 -15.05
C GLU A 95 6.31 -9.68 -15.54
N GLU A 96 7.16 -9.39 -16.53
CA GLU A 96 7.32 -8.03 -17.08
C GLU A 96 6.11 -7.57 -17.91
N GLU A 97 5.35 -8.50 -18.51
CA GLU A 97 4.08 -8.17 -19.18
C GLU A 97 3.01 -7.83 -18.14
N ALA A 98 2.91 -8.62 -17.08
CA ALA A 98 1.98 -8.39 -15.97
C ALA A 98 2.27 -7.07 -15.24
N LYS A 99 3.55 -6.76 -14.95
CA LYS A 99 3.96 -5.48 -14.34
C LYS A 99 3.51 -4.28 -15.17
N ARG A 100 3.72 -4.34 -16.50
CA ARG A 100 3.28 -3.28 -17.42
C ARG A 100 1.77 -3.14 -17.47
N LEU A 101 1.03 -4.25 -17.53
CA LEU A 101 -0.43 -4.24 -17.53
C LEU A 101 -0.99 -3.60 -16.25
N VAL A 102 -0.50 -4.00 -15.07
CA VAL A 102 -0.94 -3.43 -13.79
C VAL A 102 -0.58 -1.96 -13.71
N ARG A 103 0.64 -1.57 -14.10
CA ARG A 103 1.06 -0.16 -14.15
C ARG A 103 0.10 0.66 -15.00
N ASP A 104 -0.25 0.19 -16.20
CA ASP A 104 -1.14 0.93 -17.09
C ASP A 104 -2.58 1.00 -16.58
N ALA A 105 -3.07 -0.06 -15.91
CA ALA A 105 -4.39 -0.07 -15.29
C ALA A 105 -4.49 0.99 -14.18
N ILE A 106 -3.46 1.10 -13.33
CA ILE A 106 -3.39 2.13 -12.29
C ILE A 106 -3.23 3.53 -12.91
N ALA A 107 -2.41 3.67 -13.95
CA ALA A 107 -2.26 4.94 -14.67
C ALA A 107 -3.59 5.41 -15.27
N ALA A 108 -4.38 4.51 -15.85
CA ALA A 108 -5.72 4.82 -16.34
C ALA A 108 -6.63 5.31 -15.21
N GLY A 109 -6.57 4.70 -14.03
CA GLY A 109 -7.25 5.20 -12.83
C GLY A 109 -6.79 6.62 -12.45
N ILE A 110 -5.48 6.86 -12.39
CA ILE A 110 -4.89 8.17 -12.04
C ILE A 110 -5.36 9.29 -12.98
N PHE A 111 -5.41 9.05 -14.28
CA PHE A 111 -5.76 10.09 -15.26
C PHE A 111 -7.27 10.28 -15.48
N ASN A 112 -8.11 9.35 -15.00
CA ASN A 112 -9.56 9.40 -15.20
C ASN A 112 -10.38 9.53 -13.91
N ASP A 113 -9.77 9.42 -12.73
CA ASP A 113 -10.44 9.59 -11.43
C ASP A 113 -9.79 10.71 -10.60
N LEU A 114 -10.62 11.64 -10.12
CA LEU A 114 -10.18 12.77 -9.29
C LEU A 114 -9.70 12.35 -7.90
N GLY A 115 -10.20 11.22 -7.40
CA GLY A 115 -9.78 10.65 -6.10
C GLY A 115 -8.45 9.90 -6.16
N SER A 116 -7.90 9.69 -7.36
CA SER A 116 -6.69 8.91 -7.61
C SER A 116 -5.57 9.80 -8.16
N GLY A 117 -4.31 9.53 -7.78
CA GLY A 117 -3.17 10.32 -8.25
C GLY A 117 -1.85 9.95 -7.58
N SER A 118 -0.79 10.71 -7.87
CA SER A 118 0.58 10.53 -7.38
C SER A 118 1.37 9.42 -8.09
N ASN A 119 2.17 8.65 -7.35
CA ASN A 119 3.05 7.61 -7.87
C ASN A 119 2.32 6.27 -7.98
N ILE A 120 2.82 5.40 -8.84
CA ILE A 120 2.38 4.01 -8.98
C ILE A 120 3.34 3.14 -8.18
N ASP A 121 2.80 2.36 -7.25
CA ASP A 121 3.53 1.38 -6.45
C ASP A 121 3.20 -0.03 -6.95
N LEU A 122 4.21 -0.91 -7.06
CA LEU A 122 4.03 -2.31 -7.43
C LEU A 122 4.55 -3.23 -6.32
N CYS A 123 3.87 -4.37 -6.15
CA CYS A 123 4.33 -5.47 -5.32
C CYS A 123 4.26 -6.77 -6.12
N VAL A 124 5.40 -7.43 -6.29
CA VAL A 124 5.49 -8.71 -6.99
C VAL A 124 5.70 -9.80 -5.95
N ILE A 125 4.76 -10.75 -5.89
CA ILE A 125 4.79 -11.87 -4.95
C ILE A 125 4.94 -13.16 -5.77
N THR A 126 6.08 -13.82 -5.64
CA THR A 126 6.33 -15.15 -6.22
C THR A 126 6.62 -16.16 -5.10
N LYS A 127 6.87 -17.42 -5.47
CA LYS A 127 7.18 -18.46 -4.47
C LYS A 127 8.54 -18.18 -3.83
N GLY A 128 8.52 -17.64 -2.60
CA GLY A 128 9.71 -17.40 -1.78
C GLY A 128 10.39 -16.05 -2.01
N LYS A 129 9.88 -15.20 -2.90
CA LYS A 129 10.41 -13.85 -3.14
C LYS A 129 9.27 -12.83 -3.16
N VAL A 130 9.52 -11.69 -2.53
CA VAL A 130 8.62 -10.53 -2.54
C VAL A 130 9.42 -9.30 -2.90
N ASP A 131 9.04 -8.63 -3.98
CA ASP A 131 9.64 -7.37 -4.43
C ASP A 131 8.63 -6.24 -4.24
N TYR A 132 8.86 -5.40 -3.24
CA TYR A 132 8.11 -4.16 -3.03
C TYR A 132 8.81 -3.00 -3.74
N ILE A 133 8.17 -2.44 -4.77
CA ILE A 133 8.74 -1.41 -5.64
C ILE A 133 7.98 -0.11 -5.41
N ARG A 134 8.61 0.82 -4.69
CA ARG A 134 8.02 2.11 -4.29
C ARG A 134 9.04 3.24 -4.40
N PRO A 135 8.87 4.22 -5.31
CA PRO A 135 7.90 4.24 -6.41
C PRO A 135 8.34 3.31 -7.57
N HIS A 136 7.38 2.72 -8.28
CA HIS A 136 7.67 2.07 -9.56
C HIS A 136 7.64 3.09 -10.72
N ASP A 137 6.66 3.99 -10.72
CA ASP A 137 6.51 5.03 -11.73
C ASP A 137 5.93 6.33 -11.12
N GLU A 138 6.31 7.47 -11.68
CA GLU A 138 5.84 8.81 -11.28
C GLU A 138 4.94 9.37 -12.40
N ALA A 139 3.63 9.31 -12.21
CA ALA A 139 2.68 9.71 -13.25
C ALA A 139 2.66 11.23 -13.49
N ASN A 140 2.87 12.03 -12.45
CA ASN A 140 2.81 13.49 -12.51
C ASN A 140 3.95 14.12 -11.70
N LYS A 141 4.67 15.06 -12.32
CA LYS A 141 5.74 15.82 -11.66
C LYS A 141 5.24 17.19 -11.23
N LYS A 142 5.58 17.61 -10.02
CA LYS A 142 5.28 18.95 -9.53
C LYS A 142 6.15 19.97 -10.26
N GLY A 143 5.53 21.05 -10.75
CA GLY A 143 6.26 22.18 -11.34
C GLY A 143 7.18 22.88 -10.34
N VAL A 144 8.20 23.55 -10.86
CA VAL A 144 9.14 24.36 -10.05
C VAL A 144 8.50 25.69 -9.69
N ARG A 145 8.59 26.10 -8.42
CA ARG A 145 8.14 27.43 -7.99
C ARG A 145 9.04 28.50 -8.60
N THR A 146 8.47 29.43 -9.35
CA THR A 146 9.21 30.52 -10.00
C THR A 146 9.50 31.71 -9.08
N GLY A 147 8.67 31.93 -8.05
CA GLY A 147 8.85 33.00 -7.07
C GLY A 147 9.39 32.52 -5.73
N ASP A 148 10.21 33.37 -5.08
CA ASP A 148 10.55 33.22 -3.67
C ASP A 148 9.58 34.03 -2.80
N TYR A 149 9.02 33.38 -1.79
CA TYR A 149 8.04 33.96 -0.85
C TYR A 149 8.53 33.85 0.60
N LYS A 150 9.84 33.71 0.80
CA LYS A 150 10.46 33.70 2.12
C LYS A 150 10.53 35.12 2.69
N TYR A 151 9.78 35.37 3.75
CA TYR A 151 9.88 36.60 4.52
C TYR A 151 11.07 36.57 5.48
N LYS A 152 11.65 37.75 5.77
CA LYS A 152 12.72 37.89 6.77
C LYS A 152 12.15 37.59 8.16
N ARG A 153 12.99 37.06 9.07
CA ARG A 153 12.59 36.81 10.46
C ARG A 153 12.13 38.12 11.13
N GLY A 154 11.02 38.07 11.85
CA GLY A 154 10.44 39.23 12.54
C GLY A 154 9.26 39.89 11.83
N THR A 155 8.85 39.40 10.64
CA THR A 155 7.68 39.92 9.92
C THR A 155 6.33 39.50 10.51
N THR A 156 6.30 38.49 11.39
CA THR A 156 5.09 38.00 12.06
C THR A 156 5.02 38.59 13.47
N GLY A 157 3.93 39.27 13.81
CA GLY A 157 3.70 39.78 15.16
C GLY A 157 3.59 38.63 16.18
N VAL A 158 4.44 38.64 17.21
CA VAL A 158 4.44 37.64 18.29
C VAL A 158 3.90 38.29 19.57
N LEU A 159 2.77 37.79 20.08
CA LEU A 159 2.14 38.33 21.29
C LEU A 159 2.84 37.86 22.57
N THR A 160 3.13 36.55 22.65
CA THR A 160 3.80 35.94 23.81
C THR A 160 4.80 34.92 23.32
N LYS A 161 5.97 34.86 23.97
CA LYS A 161 7.01 33.87 23.70
C LYS A 161 7.46 33.25 25.02
N VAL A 162 7.39 31.93 25.11
CA VAL A 162 7.95 31.15 26.21
C VAL A 162 9.07 30.27 25.66
N VAL A 163 10.20 30.22 26.36
CA VAL A 163 11.34 29.38 26.00
C VAL A 163 11.64 28.48 27.19
N THR A 164 11.53 27.17 26.97
CA THR A 164 11.87 26.16 27.98
C THR A 164 13.19 25.52 27.57
N PRO A 165 14.30 25.83 28.27
CA PRO A 165 15.57 25.16 28.00
C PRO A 165 15.47 23.68 28.40
N LEU A 166 15.99 22.80 27.55
CA LEU A 166 16.18 21.38 27.90
C LEU A 166 17.58 21.22 28.49
N ASN A 167 17.65 20.72 29.71
CA ASN A 167 18.93 20.30 30.30
C ASN A 167 19.26 18.92 29.72
N VAL A 168 20.15 18.89 28.73
CA VAL A 168 20.69 17.65 28.19
C VAL A 168 22.05 17.45 28.83
N GLU A 169 22.18 16.46 29.71
CA GLU A 169 23.49 15.96 30.12
C GLU A 169 24.04 15.09 28.98
N VAL A 170 25.20 15.47 28.43
CA VAL A 170 25.90 14.69 27.43
C VAL A 170 26.49 13.47 28.14
N VAL A 171 25.82 12.33 28.04
CA VAL A 171 26.26 11.07 28.68
C VAL A 171 27.38 10.40 27.88
N GLU A 172 27.39 10.54 26.55
CA GLU A 172 28.40 9.95 25.68
C GLU A 172 28.47 10.67 24.33
N GLU A 173 29.67 11.02 23.87
CA GLU A 173 29.91 11.61 22.56
C GLU A 173 30.64 10.57 21.70
N SER A 174 29.93 9.94 20.76
CA SER A 174 30.54 9.04 19.78
C SER A 174 30.71 9.76 18.45
N VAL A 175 31.97 10.06 18.11
CA VAL A 175 32.34 10.61 16.81
C VAL A 175 32.48 9.45 15.83
N GLN A 176 31.48 9.24 14.97
CA GLN A 176 31.61 8.38 13.80
C GLN A 176 32.18 9.17 12.63
N THR A 177 33.44 8.92 12.29
CA THR A 177 34.02 9.37 11.02
C THR A 177 33.49 8.48 9.90
N MET A 178 32.68 9.04 9.00
CA MET A 178 32.36 8.40 7.73
C MET A 178 33.56 8.58 6.78
N ASP A 179 34.18 7.48 6.38
CA ASP A 179 35.10 7.45 5.24
C ASP A 179 34.30 7.70 3.96
N THR A 180 34.51 8.86 3.36
CA THR A 180 34.07 9.15 1.99
C THR A 180 35.26 8.93 1.06
N SER A 181 35.55 7.67 0.76
CA SER A 181 36.34 7.26 -0.41
C SER A 181 35.41 6.94 -1.57
#